data_AF-A0A1I1M462-F1
#
_entry.id   AF-A0A1I1M462-F1
#
_cell.length_a   1.000
_cell.length_b   1.000
_cell.length_c   1.000
_cell.angle_alpha   90.00
_cell.angle_beta   90.00
_cell.angle_gamma   90.00
#
_symmetry.space_group_name_H-M   'P 1'
#
loop_
_entity.id
_entity.type
_entity.pdbx_description
1 polymer ?
#
loop_
_entity_poly.entity_id
_entity_poly.type
_entity_poly.pdbx_seq_one_letter_code
_entity_poly.pdbx_strand_id
1 'polypeptide(L)'
;MNNMNELLGKKHCEQHTEQQDYEGKLLIIKPEKLKEQYRNPIVQYFYATSGFGCKHVNGDKKVFGQFLADGLKEQLYRSDFIGVADKTQLPSWAAKRLEILETPKMKIRVFQLKIGSDNLFMNYDHTMSHGGIQAEKYMQVYGGEVLAGSLEEVFALGNTEQPPGYLGHSISVSDVIEVNEGKEKGFYFVDSFGFKKIEDFNIDKTDHAKMMKIIILENDRKPYMAEIRHDIHAMQSVVGGCIEPVYFEPKGDALCWCNDEFLLNGSAPNRKIGETLVHGTCYISGDSVNKYGEYDSCSLTDEQIERYKEMFPQSVICLDRTEDMAENESECLTQNMD
;
A
#
# COMPACT_ATOMS: atom_id res chain seq x y z
N MET A 1 21.26 -20.79 10.20
CA MET A 1 22.37 -19.85 10.51
C MET A 1 22.75 -18.99 9.31
N ASN A 2 21.82 -18.17 8.80
CA ASN A 2 22.19 -17.06 7.91
C ASN A 2 22.61 -15.88 8.79
N ASN A 3 23.90 -15.58 8.76
CA ASN A 3 24.47 -14.48 9.52
C ASN A 3 23.92 -13.15 8.95
N MET A 4 23.13 -12.39 9.72
CA MET A 4 22.46 -11.15 9.25
C MET A 4 23.43 -10.06 8.74
N ASN A 5 24.75 -10.25 8.93
CA ASN A 5 25.80 -9.36 8.46
C ASN A 5 26.54 -9.88 7.21
N GLU A 6 26.20 -11.06 6.67
CA GLU A 6 26.83 -11.55 5.44
C GLU A 6 26.29 -10.77 4.24
N LEU A 7 27.20 -10.15 3.49
CA LEU A 7 26.85 -9.41 2.28
C LEU A 7 26.39 -10.36 1.17
N LEU A 8 25.43 -9.90 0.39
CA LEU A 8 24.95 -10.61 -0.78
C LEU A 8 26.02 -10.66 -1.87
N GLY A 9 25.95 -11.70 -2.68
CA GLY A 9 27.02 -12.16 -3.56
C GLY A 9 26.47 -13.08 -4.64
N LYS A 10 27.33 -13.63 -5.51
CA LYS A 10 26.92 -14.46 -6.65
C LYS A 10 26.02 -15.65 -6.30
N LYS A 11 26.19 -16.23 -5.09
CA LYS A 11 25.36 -17.34 -4.60
C LYS A 11 23.87 -16.98 -4.48
N HIS A 12 23.57 -15.70 -4.27
CA HIS A 12 22.22 -15.15 -4.13
C HIS A 12 21.64 -14.64 -5.45
N CYS A 13 22.37 -14.80 -6.56
CA CYS A 13 21.90 -14.44 -7.88
C CYS A 13 21.41 -15.68 -8.62
N GLU A 14 20.46 -15.47 -9.55
CA GLU A 14 20.06 -16.49 -10.49
C GLU A 14 21.27 -17.01 -11.28
N GLN A 15 21.34 -18.33 -11.47
CA GLN A 15 22.41 -18.95 -12.26
C GLN A 15 21.98 -19.02 -13.73
N HIS A 16 22.54 -18.13 -14.55
CA HIS A 16 22.33 -18.11 -16.00
C HIS A 16 23.65 -18.10 -16.76
N THR A 17 23.68 -18.80 -17.89
CA THR A 17 24.83 -18.83 -18.79
C THR A 17 24.90 -17.60 -19.72
N GLU A 18 23.78 -16.92 -19.90
CA GLU A 18 23.63 -15.78 -20.81
C GLU A 18 23.45 -14.46 -20.06
N GLN A 19 23.81 -13.35 -20.71
CA GLN A 19 23.61 -12.01 -20.13
C GLN A 19 22.13 -11.66 -20.12
N GLN A 20 21.62 -11.25 -18.95
CA GLN A 20 20.20 -10.93 -18.78
C GLN A 20 19.92 -9.43 -18.91
N ASP A 21 18.78 -9.08 -19.48
CA ASP A 21 18.23 -7.73 -19.34
C ASP A 21 17.71 -7.52 -17.91
N TYR A 22 17.77 -6.27 -17.42
CA TYR A 22 17.49 -5.92 -16.02
C TYR A 22 16.16 -5.19 -15.80
N GLU A 23 15.50 -4.69 -16.84
CA GLU A 23 14.25 -3.94 -16.67
C GLU A 23 13.17 -4.82 -16.01
N GLY A 24 12.55 -4.32 -14.94
CA GLY A 24 11.57 -5.07 -14.15
C GLY A 24 12.16 -6.17 -13.27
N LYS A 25 13.47 -6.14 -12.98
CA LYS A 25 14.13 -7.15 -12.16
C LYS A 25 14.74 -6.58 -10.89
N LEU A 26 14.76 -7.42 -9.85
CA LEU A 26 15.51 -7.16 -8.64
C LEU A 26 16.98 -7.54 -8.84
N LEU A 27 17.89 -6.59 -8.63
CA LEU A 27 19.32 -6.76 -8.80
C LEU A 27 20.03 -6.73 -7.45
N ILE A 28 21.18 -7.40 -7.37
CA ILE A 28 22.08 -7.34 -6.22
C ILE A 28 23.25 -6.42 -6.54
N ILE A 29 23.39 -5.35 -5.75
CA ILE A 29 24.50 -4.38 -5.86
C ILE A 29 25.78 -4.99 -5.28
N LYS A 30 26.91 -4.72 -5.94
CA LYS A 30 28.25 -5.01 -5.44
C LYS A 30 28.53 -4.25 -4.14
N PRO A 31 28.95 -4.90 -3.05
CA PRO A 31 29.14 -4.22 -1.76
C PRO A 31 30.07 -3.01 -1.82
N GLU A 32 31.08 -3.03 -2.69
CA GLU A 32 32.07 -1.95 -2.83
C GLU A 32 31.46 -0.66 -3.40
N LYS A 33 30.27 -0.73 -3.99
CA LYS A 33 29.51 0.40 -4.52
C LYS A 33 28.60 1.06 -3.49
N LEU A 34 28.39 0.41 -2.35
CA LEU A 34 27.68 0.98 -1.22
C LEU A 34 28.64 1.80 -0.35
N LYS A 35 28.13 2.93 0.16
CA LYS A 35 28.83 3.72 1.18
C LYS A 35 29.10 2.83 2.39
N GLU A 36 30.33 2.88 2.90
CA GLU A 36 30.81 1.99 3.95
C GLU A 36 29.90 1.98 5.19
N GLN A 37 29.46 3.15 5.66
CA GLN A 37 28.57 3.30 6.81
C GLN A 37 27.16 2.70 6.63
N TYR A 38 26.75 2.39 5.40
CA TYR A 38 25.45 1.79 5.08
C TYR A 38 25.59 0.38 4.48
N ARG A 39 26.81 -0.16 4.38
CA ARG A 39 27.06 -1.43 3.68
C ARG A 39 26.52 -2.61 4.49
N ASN A 40 25.34 -3.09 4.12
CA ASN A 40 24.67 -4.26 4.70
C ASN A 40 23.82 -4.95 3.62
N PRO A 41 23.37 -6.21 3.83
CA PRO A 41 22.60 -6.94 2.82
C PRO A 41 21.24 -6.33 2.48
N ILE A 42 20.60 -5.59 3.40
CA ILE A 42 19.28 -4.97 3.17
C ILE A 42 19.35 -3.97 2.01
N VAL A 43 20.38 -3.13 1.98
CA VAL A 43 20.53 -2.08 0.96
C VAL A 43 21.21 -2.58 -0.33
N GLN A 44 21.48 -3.88 -0.48
CA GLN A 44 22.02 -4.43 -1.73
C GLN A 44 20.93 -4.72 -2.78
N TYR A 45 19.66 -4.79 -2.39
CA TYR A 45 18.54 -5.06 -3.29
C TYR A 45 18.09 -3.79 -4.02
N PHE A 46 18.17 -3.81 -5.34
CA PHE A 46 17.83 -2.68 -6.21
C PHE A 46 16.89 -3.12 -7.32
N TYR A 47 15.66 -2.58 -7.34
CA TYR A 47 14.69 -2.88 -8.37
C TYR A 47 14.89 -1.95 -9.57
N ALA A 48 15.29 -2.52 -10.70
CA ALA A 48 15.57 -1.78 -11.92
C ALA A 48 14.26 -1.51 -12.69
N THR A 49 13.97 -0.24 -12.94
CA THR A 49 12.73 0.19 -13.60
C THR A 49 12.93 0.56 -15.06
N SER A 50 14.11 1.08 -15.43
CA SER A 50 14.39 1.53 -16.80
C SER A 50 15.88 1.87 -16.99
N GLY A 51 16.26 2.34 -18.18
CA GLY A 51 17.60 2.84 -18.48
C GLY A 51 18.34 2.04 -19.53
N PHE A 52 19.27 2.69 -20.24
CA PHE A 52 20.03 2.04 -21.30
C PHE A 52 20.86 0.86 -20.78
N GLY A 53 21.31 0.91 -19.51
CA GLY A 53 22.03 -0.18 -18.86
C GLY A 53 21.19 -1.41 -18.54
N CYS A 54 19.86 -1.31 -18.65
CA CYS A 54 19.01 -2.49 -18.50
C CYS A 54 19.23 -3.50 -19.62
N LYS A 55 19.58 -3.04 -20.83
CA LYS A 55 19.85 -3.92 -21.97
C LYS A 55 21.31 -4.32 -22.01
N HIS A 56 21.58 -5.62 -21.99
CA HIS A 56 22.95 -6.13 -21.96
C HIS A 56 23.79 -5.70 -23.17
N VAL A 57 23.17 -5.58 -24.35
CA VAL A 57 23.81 -5.15 -25.60
C VAL A 57 24.39 -3.73 -25.57
N ASN A 58 23.93 -2.88 -24.64
CA ASN A 58 24.35 -1.48 -24.57
C ASN A 58 25.64 -1.27 -23.76
N GLY A 59 26.25 -2.35 -23.26
CA GLY A 59 27.45 -2.30 -22.44
C GLY A 59 27.22 -1.63 -21.08
N ASP A 60 28.24 -0.95 -20.56
CA ASP A 60 28.17 -0.34 -19.24
C ASP A 60 27.49 1.04 -19.27
N LYS A 61 26.19 1.05 -19.01
CA LYS A 61 25.33 2.24 -18.99
C LYS A 61 24.49 2.28 -17.72
N LYS A 62 23.84 3.42 -17.50
CA LYS A 62 23.00 3.63 -16.32
C LYS A 62 21.72 2.80 -16.36
N VAL A 63 21.44 2.17 -15.23
CA VAL A 63 20.19 1.53 -14.83
C VAL A 63 19.53 2.48 -13.84
N PHE A 64 18.30 2.88 -14.12
CA PHE A 64 17.45 3.63 -13.20
C PHE A 64 16.58 2.66 -12.42
N GLY A 65 16.34 2.97 -11.16
CA GLY A 65 15.55 2.12 -10.29
C GLY A 65 15.47 2.67 -8.89
N GLN A 66 15.16 1.80 -7.94
CA GLN A 66 15.07 2.15 -6.53
C GLN A 66 15.58 1.04 -5.63
N PHE A 67 16.14 1.41 -4.48
CA PHE A 67 16.41 0.46 -3.42
C PHE A 67 15.12 -0.15 -2.91
N LEU A 68 15.11 -1.47 -2.72
CA LEU A 68 13.94 -2.16 -2.16
C LEU A 68 13.74 -1.84 -0.66
N ALA A 69 14.82 -1.40 0.00
CA ALA A 69 14.86 -1.16 1.43
C ALA A 69 14.09 0.08 1.90
N ASP A 70 14.08 1.15 1.11
CA ASP A 70 13.50 2.44 1.49
C ASP A 70 12.79 3.12 0.31
N GLY A 71 12.84 2.53 -0.89
CA GLY A 71 12.26 3.10 -2.09
C GLY A 71 13.04 4.29 -2.65
N LEU A 72 14.26 4.58 -2.15
CA LEU A 72 15.11 5.65 -2.64
C LEU A 72 15.47 5.39 -4.10
N LYS A 73 15.12 6.35 -4.97
CA LYS A 73 15.39 6.27 -6.40
C LYS A 73 16.83 6.69 -6.69
N GLU A 74 17.52 5.90 -7.48
CA GLU A 74 18.92 6.14 -7.85
C GLU A 74 19.23 5.66 -9.28
N GLN A 75 20.41 6.03 -9.77
CA GLN A 75 20.95 5.56 -11.04
C GLN A 75 22.35 4.95 -10.85
N LEU A 76 22.51 3.69 -11.21
CA LEU A 76 23.77 2.95 -11.07
C LEU A 76 24.25 2.43 -12.42
N TYR A 77 25.54 2.18 -12.58
CA TYR A 77 26.05 1.56 -13.80
C TYR A 77 25.71 0.07 -13.83
N ARG A 78 25.50 -0.50 -15.03
CA ARG A 78 25.25 -1.94 -15.20
C ARG A 78 26.33 -2.79 -14.52
N SER A 79 27.59 -2.33 -14.57
CA SER A 79 28.74 -2.98 -13.93
C SER A 79 28.75 -2.89 -12.40
N ASP A 80 27.88 -2.09 -11.78
CA ASP A 80 27.74 -2.00 -10.31
C ASP A 80 26.94 -3.17 -9.72
N PHE A 81 26.28 -3.96 -10.55
CA PHE A 81 25.49 -5.12 -10.11
C PHE A 81 26.27 -6.42 -10.21
N ILE A 82 25.98 -7.34 -9.29
CA ILE A 82 26.45 -8.73 -9.31
C ILE A 82 25.63 -9.54 -10.31
N GLY A 83 24.30 -9.36 -10.29
CA GLY A 83 23.35 -10.08 -11.12
C GLY A 83 21.91 -9.87 -10.64
N VAL A 84 20.98 -10.58 -11.28
CA VAL A 84 19.56 -10.65 -10.87
C VAL A 84 19.46 -11.50 -9.60
N ALA A 85 18.73 -11.01 -8.60
CA ALA A 85 18.50 -11.71 -7.34
C ALA A 85 17.68 -12.98 -7.56
N ASP A 86 18.09 -14.09 -6.93
CA ASP A 86 17.30 -15.32 -6.90
C ASP A 86 16.12 -15.15 -5.95
N LYS A 87 14.90 -15.15 -6.51
CA LYS A 87 13.65 -14.97 -5.75
C LYS A 87 13.46 -16.02 -4.65
N THR A 88 14.01 -17.22 -4.80
CA THR A 88 13.88 -18.31 -3.81
C THR A 88 14.73 -18.11 -2.57
N GLN A 89 15.72 -17.21 -2.64
CA GLN A 89 16.64 -16.89 -1.55
C GLN A 89 16.32 -15.55 -0.88
N LEU A 90 15.23 -14.89 -1.27
CA LEU A 90 14.87 -13.59 -0.70
C LEU A 90 14.42 -13.74 0.76
N PRO A 91 14.86 -12.84 1.67
CA PRO A 91 14.24 -12.73 2.98
C PRO A 91 12.78 -12.30 2.85
N SER A 92 11.96 -12.67 3.83
CA SER A 92 10.51 -12.44 3.87
C SER A 92 10.12 -10.98 3.51
N TRP A 93 10.79 -10.01 4.13
CA TRP A 93 10.55 -8.57 3.87
C TRP A 93 10.80 -8.18 2.41
N ALA A 94 11.85 -8.74 1.78
CA ALA A 94 12.22 -8.40 0.41
C ALA A 94 11.26 -9.06 -0.59
N ALA A 95 10.90 -10.32 -0.35
CA ALA A 95 9.91 -11.02 -1.15
C ALA A 95 8.57 -10.27 -1.16
N LYS A 96 8.07 -9.88 0.01
CA LYS A 96 6.80 -9.14 0.16
C LYS A 96 6.83 -7.78 -0.53
N ARG A 97 7.90 -7.01 -0.38
CA ARG A 97 8.03 -5.71 -1.07
C ARG A 97 8.17 -5.85 -2.57
N LEU A 98 8.88 -6.88 -3.03
CA LEU A 98 9.01 -7.15 -4.45
C LEU A 98 7.65 -7.52 -5.05
N GLU A 99 6.88 -8.38 -4.38
CA GLU A 99 5.52 -8.73 -4.78
C GLU A 99 4.64 -7.47 -4.90
N ILE A 100 4.56 -6.63 -3.86
CA ILE A 100 3.80 -5.37 -3.90
C ILE A 100 4.24 -4.45 -5.05
N LEU A 101 5.53 -4.45 -5.37
CA LEU A 101 6.11 -3.59 -6.40
C LEU A 101 5.83 -4.10 -7.82
N GLU A 102 5.79 -5.42 -8.00
CA GLU A 102 5.49 -6.10 -9.27
C GLU A 102 3.98 -6.19 -9.53
N THR A 103 3.16 -6.19 -8.47
CA THR A 103 1.70 -6.25 -8.59
C THR A 103 1.15 -4.99 -9.26
N PRO A 104 0.33 -5.14 -10.31
CA PRO A 104 -0.34 -4.02 -10.96
C PRO A 104 -1.19 -3.20 -9.99
N LYS A 105 -1.41 -1.94 -10.34
CA LYS A 105 -2.12 -0.98 -9.50
C LYS A 105 -3.21 -0.29 -10.30
N MET A 106 -4.34 -0.09 -9.66
CA MET A 106 -5.43 0.70 -10.21
C MET A 106 -5.83 1.79 -9.23
N LYS A 107 -6.05 3.00 -9.76
CA LYS A 107 -6.67 4.08 -9.00
C LYS A 107 -8.15 4.07 -9.29
N ILE A 108 -8.94 3.79 -8.26
CA ILE A 108 -10.39 3.59 -8.39
C ILE A 108 -11.19 4.49 -7.47
N ARG A 109 -12.47 4.66 -7.79
CA ARG A 109 -13.51 5.01 -6.81
C ARG A 109 -14.65 4.02 -6.90
N VAL A 110 -15.30 3.75 -5.77
CA VAL A 110 -16.45 2.85 -5.69
C VAL A 110 -17.67 3.64 -5.24
N PHE A 111 -18.74 3.50 -5.99
CA PHE A 111 -20.02 4.13 -5.76
C PHE A 111 -21.09 3.05 -5.60
N GLN A 112 -21.86 3.13 -4.52
CA GLN A 112 -22.94 2.18 -4.22
C GLN A 112 -24.27 2.92 -4.11
N LEU A 113 -25.35 2.26 -4.52
CA LEU A 113 -26.69 2.82 -4.37
C LEU A 113 -27.05 2.99 -2.89
N LYS A 114 -27.70 4.10 -2.55
CA LYS A 114 -28.25 4.31 -1.21
C LYS A 114 -29.29 3.22 -0.91
N ILE A 115 -29.28 2.71 0.33
CA ILE A 115 -30.25 1.72 0.80
C ILE A 115 -31.67 2.23 0.52
N GLY A 116 -32.51 1.36 -0.06
CA GLY A 116 -33.89 1.68 -0.45
C GLY A 116 -34.05 2.27 -1.85
N SER A 117 -32.98 2.40 -2.63
CA SER A 117 -33.07 2.76 -4.06
C SER A 117 -33.73 1.65 -4.88
N ASP A 118 -34.59 2.01 -5.84
CA ASP A 118 -35.40 1.07 -6.62
C ASP A 118 -34.59 0.02 -7.39
N ASN A 119 -33.41 0.39 -7.88
CA ASN A 119 -32.53 -0.45 -8.71
C ASN A 119 -31.38 -1.10 -7.92
N LEU A 120 -31.46 -1.12 -6.58
CA LEU A 120 -30.44 -1.77 -5.74
C LEU A 120 -30.38 -3.28 -6.06
N PHE A 121 -29.18 -3.77 -6.38
CA PHE A 121 -28.90 -5.14 -6.82
C PHE A 121 -29.57 -5.56 -8.14
N MET A 122 -30.07 -4.61 -8.93
CA MET A 122 -30.64 -4.88 -10.24
C MET A 122 -29.57 -4.81 -11.34
N ASN A 123 -29.66 -5.70 -12.32
CA ASN A 123 -28.73 -5.78 -13.43
C ASN A 123 -28.85 -4.57 -14.37
N TYR A 124 -27.95 -4.47 -15.37
CA TYR A 124 -27.90 -3.29 -16.25
C TYR A 124 -29.20 -3.11 -17.06
N ASP A 125 -29.70 -4.17 -17.70
CA ASP A 125 -30.88 -4.10 -18.55
C ASP A 125 -32.15 -3.72 -17.76
N HIS A 126 -32.29 -4.24 -16.55
CA HIS A 126 -33.37 -3.86 -15.64
C HIS A 126 -33.23 -2.38 -15.25
N THR A 127 -32.04 -1.96 -14.82
CA THR A 127 -31.78 -0.58 -14.41
C THR A 127 -32.10 0.41 -15.54
N MET A 128 -31.69 0.11 -16.78
CA MET A 128 -31.95 0.96 -17.94
C MET A 128 -33.43 1.01 -18.33
N SER A 129 -34.18 -0.08 -18.15
CA SER A 129 -35.64 -0.09 -18.37
C SER A 129 -36.43 0.58 -17.24
N HIS A 130 -35.82 0.81 -16.07
CA HIS A 130 -36.44 1.37 -14.87
C HIS A 130 -35.78 2.68 -14.44
N GLY A 131 -35.68 3.63 -15.36
CA GLY A 131 -35.22 5.01 -15.07
C GLY A 131 -33.73 5.25 -15.20
N GLY A 132 -32.94 4.22 -15.53
CA GLY A 132 -31.51 4.33 -15.80
C GLY A 132 -30.65 4.46 -14.55
N ILE A 133 -29.36 4.65 -14.77
CA ILE A 133 -28.36 4.86 -13.71
C ILE A 133 -28.41 6.33 -13.31
N GLN A 134 -28.91 6.60 -12.09
CA GLN A 134 -29.10 7.96 -11.57
C GLN A 134 -28.03 8.27 -10.52
N ALA A 135 -26.99 9.01 -10.89
CA ALA A 135 -25.82 9.29 -10.04
C ALA A 135 -26.20 9.89 -8.66
N GLU A 136 -27.25 10.70 -8.57
CA GLU A 136 -27.77 11.27 -7.31
C GLU A 136 -28.24 10.23 -6.27
N LYS A 137 -28.57 9.01 -6.72
CA LYS A 137 -28.91 7.88 -5.84
C LYS A 137 -27.69 7.14 -5.31
N TYR A 138 -26.50 7.40 -5.85
CA TYR A 138 -25.25 6.77 -5.43
C TYR A 138 -24.55 7.54 -4.32
N MET A 139 -23.77 6.81 -3.53
CA MET A 139 -22.87 7.30 -2.51
C MET A 139 -21.46 6.79 -2.81
N GLN A 140 -20.45 7.66 -2.72
CA GLN A 140 -19.06 7.22 -2.76
C GLN A 140 -18.70 6.54 -1.42
N VAL A 141 -18.19 5.31 -1.49
CA VAL A 141 -17.83 4.50 -0.31
C VAL A 141 -16.32 4.34 -0.15
N TYR A 142 -15.56 4.55 -1.23
CA TYR A 142 -14.10 4.48 -1.24
C TYR A 142 -13.54 5.18 -2.48
N GLY A 143 -12.31 5.68 -2.37
CA GLY A 143 -11.45 6.00 -3.50
C GLY A 143 -9.98 5.83 -3.12
N GLY A 144 -9.13 5.38 -4.04
CA GLY A 144 -7.72 5.16 -3.71
C GLY A 144 -6.99 4.28 -4.71
N GLU A 145 -5.71 4.04 -4.45
CA GLU A 145 -4.91 3.06 -5.17
C GLU A 145 -5.10 1.67 -4.55
N VAL A 146 -5.45 0.69 -5.38
CA VAL A 146 -5.54 -0.72 -5.00
C VAL A 146 -4.54 -1.56 -5.79
N LEU A 147 -4.08 -2.66 -5.20
CA LEU A 147 -3.23 -3.65 -5.86
C LEU A 147 -4.11 -4.58 -6.70
N ALA A 148 -4.37 -4.19 -7.94
CA ALA A 148 -5.18 -4.91 -8.91
C ALA A 148 -4.76 -4.55 -10.33
N GLY A 149 -4.83 -5.52 -11.25
CA GLY A 149 -4.57 -5.36 -12.68
C GLY A 149 -5.81 -5.37 -13.56
N SER A 150 -6.99 -5.67 -12.99
CA SER A 150 -8.25 -5.80 -13.71
C SER A 150 -9.45 -5.44 -12.84
N LEU A 151 -10.61 -5.19 -13.46
CA LEU A 151 -11.86 -4.96 -12.73
C LEU A 151 -12.32 -6.20 -11.96
N GLU A 152 -12.01 -7.39 -12.47
CA GLU A 152 -12.27 -8.66 -11.80
C GLU A 152 -11.48 -8.78 -10.50
N GLU A 153 -10.20 -8.38 -10.49
CA GLU A 153 -9.39 -8.32 -9.27
C GLU A 153 -9.89 -7.25 -8.29
N VAL A 154 -10.32 -6.08 -8.79
CA VAL A 154 -10.96 -5.06 -7.95
C VAL A 154 -12.24 -5.61 -7.29
N PHE A 155 -13.06 -6.33 -8.05
CA PHE A 155 -14.27 -6.96 -7.53
C PHE A 155 -13.94 -8.03 -6.48
N ALA A 156 -12.94 -8.88 -6.72
CA ALA A 156 -12.49 -9.86 -5.75
C ALA A 156 -12.03 -9.19 -4.44
N LEU A 157 -11.18 -8.15 -4.54
CA LEU A 157 -10.68 -7.38 -3.40
C LEU A 157 -11.82 -6.79 -2.56
N GLY A 158 -12.81 -6.17 -3.20
CA GLY A 158 -13.98 -5.61 -2.53
C GLY A 158 -14.90 -6.64 -1.83
N ASN A 159 -14.69 -7.94 -2.10
CA ASN A 159 -15.46 -9.04 -1.53
C ASN A 159 -14.66 -9.91 -0.54
N THR A 160 -13.32 -9.87 -0.55
CA THR A 160 -12.47 -10.67 0.34
C THR A 160 -11.77 -9.82 1.40
N GLU A 161 -10.95 -8.88 0.95
CA GLU A 161 -10.09 -8.03 1.79
C GLU A 161 -10.25 -6.59 1.33
N GLN A 162 -11.31 -5.95 1.84
CA GLN A 162 -11.64 -4.59 1.43
C GLN A 162 -10.46 -3.64 1.73
N PRO A 163 -10.19 -2.68 0.83
CA PRO A 163 -9.13 -1.70 1.07
C PRO A 163 -9.33 -0.93 2.39
N PRO A 164 -8.25 -0.54 3.09
CA PRO A 164 -8.38 0.20 4.34
C PRO A 164 -9.17 1.51 4.12
N GLY A 165 -10.19 1.74 4.94
CA GLY A 165 -11.08 2.91 4.84
C GLY A 165 -12.30 2.74 3.93
N TYR A 166 -12.50 1.55 3.36
CA TYR A 166 -13.73 1.20 2.66
C TYR A 166 -14.92 1.19 3.64
N LEU A 167 -15.99 1.92 3.32
CA LEU A 167 -17.21 1.96 4.12
C LEU A 167 -18.45 1.75 3.24
N GLY A 168 -18.76 0.49 2.97
CA GLY A 168 -19.84 0.05 2.10
C GLY A 168 -20.10 -1.44 2.23
N HIS A 169 -21.06 -1.98 1.47
CA HIS A 169 -21.21 -3.42 1.36
C HIS A 169 -20.19 -4.00 0.38
N SER A 170 -20.02 -5.32 0.33
CA SER A 170 -19.20 -5.97 -0.68
C SER A 170 -19.62 -5.55 -2.09
N ILE A 171 -18.65 -5.37 -2.99
CA ILE A 171 -18.93 -4.93 -4.36
C ILE A 171 -19.89 -5.94 -5.02
N SER A 172 -20.99 -5.45 -5.56
CA SER A 172 -22.09 -6.27 -6.05
C SER A 172 -22.81 -5.64 -7.24
N VAL A 173 -23.76 -6.38 -7.84
CA VAL A 173 -24.60 -5.88 -8.93
C VAL A 173 -25.21 -4.54 -8.54
N SER A 174 -25.30 -3.61 -9.49
CA SER A 174 -25.74 -2.21 -9.36
C SER A 174 -24.70 -1.20 -8.88
N ASP A 175 -23.55 -1.65 -8.38
CA ASP A 175 -22.45 -0.75 -8.01
C ASP A 175 -21.78 -0.15 -9.26
N VAL A 176 -21.10 0.97 -9.09
CA VAL A 176 -20.30 1.63 -10.13
C VAL A 176 -18.87 1.79 -9.65
N ILE A 177 -17.92 1.33 -10.47
CA ILE A 177 -16.49 1.49 -10.27
C ILE A 177 -15.99 2.54 -11.27
N GLU A 178 -15.40 3.63 -10.78
CA GLU A 178 -14.58 4.52 -11.59
C GLU A 178 -13.15 3.98 -11.61
N VAL A 179 -12.54 3.91 -12.79
CA VAL A 179 -11.10 3.75 -12.97
C VAL A 179 -10.56 5.09 -13.45
N ASN A 180 -9.72 5.73 -12.65
CA ASN A 180 -9.40 7.16 -12.81
C ASN A 180 -8.31 7.41 -13.88
N GLU A 181 -7.47 6.41 -14.15
CA GLU A 181 -6.28 6.52 -15.00
C GLU A 181 -5.98 5.23 -15.77
N GLY A 182 -5.04 5.31 -16.70
CA GLY A 182 -4.64 4.16 -17.53
C GLY A 182 -5.58 3.91 -18.72
N LYS A 183 -5.38 2.75 -19.37
CA LYS A 183 -6.13 2.38 -20.59
C LYS A 183 -7.59 2.05 -20.31
N GLU A 184 -7.86 1.51 -19.13
CA GLU A 184 -9.20 1.17 -18.64
C GLU A 184 -9.90 2.36 -17.97
N LYS A 185 -9.46 3.60 -18.23
CA LYS A 185 -10.13 4.77 -17.67
C LYS A 185 -11.61 4.81 -18.08
N GLY A 186 -12.48 5.02 -17.10
CA GLY A 186 -13.93 5.14 -17.31
C GLY A 186 -14.75 4.69 -16.12
N PHE A 187 -16.06 4.61 -16.32
CA PHE A 187 -17.02 4.13 -15.32
C PHE A 187 -17.57 2.79 -15.74
N TYR A 188 -17.70 1.89 -14.77
CA TYR A 188 -18.08 0.50 -14.99
C TYR A 188 -19.18 0.12 -14.02
N PHE A 189 -20.36 -0.13 -14.55
CA PHE A 189 -21.48 -0.70 -13.80
C PHE A 189 -21.23 -2.20 -13.59
N VAL A 190 -21.33 -2.65 -12.35
CA VAL A 190 -21.22 -4.06 -11.99
C VAL A 190 -22.54 -4.75 -12.35
N ASP A 191 -22.49 -5.64 -13.33
CA ASP A 191 -23.65 -6.33 -13.85
C ASP A 191 -23.74 -7.76 -13.30
N SER A 192 -24.84 -8.46 -13.58
CA SER A 192 -25.00 -9.88 -13.22
C SER A 192 -23.86 -10.77 -13.74
N PHE A 193 -23.25 -10.39 -14.86
CA PHE A 193 -22.05 -11.01 -15.39
C PHE A 193 -21.08 -9.93 -15.89
N GLY A 194 -19.94 -9.80 -15.21
CA GLY A 194 -18.89 -8.85 -15.58
C GLY A 194 -19.30 -7.39 -15.39
N PHE A 195 -18.78 -6.53 -16.27
CA PHE A 195 -18.90 -5.08 -16.15
C PHE A 195 -19.43 -4.46 -17.44
N LYS A 196 -20.30 -3.46 -17.30
CA LYS A 196 -20.77 -2.63 -18.41
C LYS A 196 -20.14 -1.25 -18.30
N LYS A 197 -19.35 -0.87 -19.31
CA LYS A 197 -18.81 0.49 -19.40
C LYS A 197 -19.96 1.48 -19.63
N ILE A 198 -19.97 2.57 -18.88
CA ILE A 198 -21.00 3.62 -18.94
C ILE A 198 -20.33 4.99 -19.19
N GLU A 199 -21.00 5.86 -19.93
CA GLU A 199 -20.44 7.17 -20.33
C GLU A 199 -21.00 8.34 -19.50
N ASP A 200 -22.26 8.25 -19.07
CA ASP A 200 -23.02 9.38 -18.47
C ASP A 200 -23.12 9.32 -16.93
N PHE A 201 -22.07 8.88 -16.24
CA PHE A 201 -22.06 8.86 -14.76
C PHE A 201 -21.40 10.12 -14.18
N ASN A 202 -22.22 11.07 -13.74
CA ASN A 202 -21.73 12.34 -13.17
C ASN A 202 -21.48 12.23 -11.66
N ILE A 203 -20.20 12.11 -11.28
CA ILE A 203 -19.77 12.01 -9.87
C ILE A 203 -20.17 13.21 -9.01
N ASP A 204 -20.28 14.42 -9.59
CA ASP A 204 -20.64 15.64 -8.85
C ASP A 204 -22.08 15.58 -8.30
N LYS A 205 -22.92 14.69 -8.84
CA LYS A 205 -24.28 14.46 -8.34
C LYS A 205 -24.35 13.44 -7.21
N THR A 206 -23.32 12.62 -7.04
CA THR A 206 -23.30 11.55 -6.03
C THR A 206 -23.19 12.11 -4.61
N ASP A 207 -23.50 11.31 -3.58
CA ASP A 207 -23.18 11.65 -2.20
C ASP A 207 -21.70 11.38 -1.90
N HIS A 208 -20.88 12.42 -2.09
CA HIS A 208 -19.43 12.43 -1.81
C HIS A 208 -19.02 13.64 -0.94
N ALA A 209 -19.98 14.43 -0.44
CA ALA A 209 -19.69 15.64 0.34
C ALA A 209 -18.97 15.36 1.67
N LYS A 210 -19.07 14.12 2.18
CA LYS A 210 -18.37 13.68 3.39
C LYS A 210 -17.09 12.91 3.09
N MET A 211 -16.58 12.89 1.86
CA MET A 211 -15.29 12.26 1.61
C MET A 211 -14.16 13.10 2.21
N MET A 212 -13.16 12.45 2.81
CA MET A 212 -11.92 13.05 3.24
C MET A 212 -10.73 12.43 2.52
N LYS A 213 -9.74 13.26 2.17
CA LYS A 213 -8.44 12.78 1.67
C LYS A 213 -7.51 12.48 2.84
N ILE A 214 -6.99 11.26 2.90
CA ILE A 214 -6.00 10.82 3.89
C ILE A 214 -4.79 10.20 3.19
N ILE A 215 -3.68 10.06 3.91
CA ILE A 215 -2.55 9.22 3.50
C ILE A 215 -2.56 7.94 4.33
N ILE A 216 -2.64 6.79 3.67
CA ILE A 216 -2.57 5.47 4.32
C ILE A 216 -1.11 4.99 4.28
N LEU A 217 -0.65 4.47 5.43
CA LEU A 217 0.66 3.93 5.65
C LEU A 217 0.53 2.45 6.03
N GLU A 218 0.47 1.56 5.05
CA GLU A 218 0.53 0.11 5.29
C GLU A 218 1.99 -0.37 5.46
N ASN A 219 2.18 -1.48 6.16
CA ASN A 219 3.49 -2.14 6.22
C ASN A 219 3.93 -2.55 4.81
N ASP A 220 5.21 -2.33 4.49
CA ASP A 220 5.87 -2.72 3.23
C ASP A 220 5.37 -2.03 1.96
N ARG A 221 4.30 -1.24 2.04
CA ARG A 221 3.80 -0.42 0.93
C ARG A 221 4.28 1.02 1.08
N LYS A 222 4.52 1.67 -0.06
CA LYS A 222 4.71 3.12 -0.12
C LYS A 222 3.40 3.84 0.26
N PRO A 223 3.47 5.04 0.85
CA PRO A 223 2.28 5.80 1.21
C PRO A 223 1.43 6.10 -0.04
N TYR A 224 0.12 6.00 0.11
CA TYR A 224 -0.82 6.33 -0.95
C TYR A 224 -2.00 7.14 -0.38
N MET A 225 -2.59 7.96 -1.25
CA MET A 225 -3.76 8.75 -0.89
C MET A 225 -5.01 7.90 -1.05
N ALA A 226 -5.93 8.02 -0.10
CA ALA A 226 -7.27 7.49 -0.20
C ALA A 226 -8.32 8.55 0.11
N GLU A 227 -9.47 8.43 -0.52
CA GLU A 227 -10.70 9.13 -0.24
C GLU A 227 -11.59 8.19 0.59
N ILE A 228 -11.75 8.48 1.88
CA ILE A 228 -12.59 7.69 2.80
C ILE A 228 -13.75 8.55 3.30
N ARG A 229 -14.84 7.95 3.77
CA ARG A 229 -15.92 8.76 4.38
C ARG A 229 -15.45 9.36 5.70
N HIS A 230 -15.87 10.58 5.98
CA HIS A 230 -15.75 11.22 7.28
C HIS A 230 -16.76 10.61 8.25
N ASP A 231 -16.38 9.43 8.72
CA ASP A 231 -17.14 8.54 9.58
C ASP A 231 -16.15 7.72 10.42
N ILE A 232 -16.45 7.55 11.71
CA ILE A 232 -15.56 6.85 12.64
C ILE A 232 -15.32 5.40 12.23
N HIS A 233 -16.29 4.72 11.61
CA HIS A 233 -16.14 3.34 11.19
C HIS A 233 -15.23 3.22 9.95
N ALA A 234 -15.26 4.20 9.05
CA ALA A 234 -14.29 4.25 7.95
C ALA A 234 -12.87 4.48 8.50
N MET A 235 -12.71 5.38 9.46
CA MET A 235 -11.41 5.67 10.09
C MET A 235 -10.85 4.46 10.85
N GLN A 236 -11.69 3.79 11.65
CA GLN A 236 -11.33 2.56 12.38
C GLN A 236 -11.01 1.39 11.43
N SER A 237 -11.69 1.29 10.29
CA SER A 237 -11.40 0.23 9.30
C SER A 237 -10.02 0.41 8.65
N VAL A 238 -9.44 1.62 8.66
CA VAL A 238 -8.07 1.82 8.17
C VAL A 238 -7.03 1.15 9.07
N VAL A 239 -7.19 1.28 10.39
CA VAL A 239 -6.21 0.77 11.38
C VAL A 239 -6.56 -0.60 11.96
N GLY A 240 -7.75 -1.11 11.65
CA GLY A 240 -8.23 -2.42 12.12
C GLY A 240 -8.60 -2.44 13.60
N GLY A 241 -9.14 -1.36 14.15
CA GLY A 241 -9.48 -1.26 15.58
C GLY A 241 -9.85 0.17 16.01
N CYS A 242 -9.88 0.41 17.31
CA CYS A 242 -10.04 1.74 17.85
C CYS A 242 -8.85 2.62 17.47
N ILE A 243 -9.08 3.92 17.24
CA ILE A 243 -8.04 4.85 16.78
C ILE A 243 -7.47 5.65 17.94
N GLU A 244 -6.15 5.83 17.94
CA GLU A 244 -5.42 6.72 18.84
C GLU A 244 -4.54 7.69 18.04
N PRO A 245 -4.50 8.99 18.39
CA PRO A 245 -3.66 9.97 17.70
C PRO A 245 -2.19 9.89 18.12
N VAL A 246 -1.31 10.02 17.14
CA VAL A 246 0.13 10.25 17.30
C VAL A 246 0.48 11.62 16.74
N TYR A 247 0.88 12.52 17.63
CA TYR A 247 1.28 13.88 17.30
C TYR A 247 2.68 13.90 16.68
N PHE A 248 2.82 14.55 15.54
CA PHE A 248 4.12 14.69 14.85
C PHE A 248 4.29 16.03 14.13
N GLU A 249 3.21 16.68 13.71
CA GLU A 249 3.23 17.93 12.93
C GLU A 249 3.31 19.16 13.86
N PRO A 250 4.39 19.96 13.83
CA PRO A 250 4.54 21.11 14.72
C PRO A 250 3.48 22.20 14.55
N LYS A 251 2.88 22.33 13.35
CA LYS A 251 1.77 23.26 13.12
C LYS A 251 0.47 22.83 13.80
N GLY A 252 0.33 21.56 14.16
CA GLY A 252 -0.92 21.01 14.69
C GLY A 252 -2.07 21.02 13.68
N ASP A 253 -1.78 20.99 12.38
CA ASP A 253 -2.77 20.97 11.29
C ASP A 253 -2.90 19.58 10.62
N ALA A 254 -2.28 18.56 11.21
CA ALA A 254 -2.38 17.16 10.82
C ALA A 254 -2.06 16.21 11.98
N LEU A 255 -2.66 15.03 11.96
CA LEU A 255 -2.45 13.97 12.95
C LEU A 255 -2.24 12.62 12.24
N CYS A 256 -1.41 11.77 12.85
CA CYS A 256 -1.37 10.36 12.50
C CYS A 256 -2.32 9.60 13.43
N TRP A 257 -3.04 8.62 12.90
CA TRP A 257 -3.96 7.77 13.63
C TRP A 257 -3.52 6.33 13.48
N CYS A 258 -3.45 5.63 14.60
CA CYS A 258 -3.05 4.22 14.67
C CYS A 258 -4.06 3.43 15.50
N ASN A 259 -3.93 2.11 15.50
CA ASN A 259 -4.73 1.22 16.32
C ASN A 259 -4.33 1.38 17.79
N ASP A 260 -5.24 1.69 18.72
CA ASP A 260 -4.94 1.86 20.15
C ASP A 260 -4.28 0.63 20.81
N GLU A 261 -4.47 -0.55 20.24
CA GLU A 261 -3.84 -1.81 20.66
C GLU A 261 -2.63 -2.21 19.81
N PHE A 262 -2.01 -1.30 19.03
CA PHE A 262 -0.93 -1.65 18.09
C PHE A 262 0.27 -2.37 18.74
N LEU A 263 0.51 -2.19 20.04
CA LEU A 263 1.55 -2.88 20.79
C LEU A 263 1.14 -4.27 21.30
N LEU A 264 -0.15 -4.55 21.34
CA LEU A 264 -0.74 -5.76 21.94
C LEU A 264 -1.31 -6.72 20.89
N ASN A 265 -1.66 -6.22 19.70
CA ASN A 265 -2.35 -6.97 18.66
C ASN A 265 -1.41 -7.79 17.73
N GLY A 266 -0.10 -7.83 18.02
CA GLY A 266 0.87 -8.56 17.22
C GLY A 266 1.22 -7.93 15.87
N SER A 267 0.81 -6.69 15.63
CA SER A 267 1.13 -5.98 14.39
C SER A 267 2.64 -5.81 14.18
N ALA A 268 3.08 -5.91 12.93
CA ALA A 268 4.48 -5.67 12.58
C ALA A 268 4.83 -4.18 12.69
N PRO A 269 6.07 -3.82 13.10
CA PRO A 269 6.54 -2.44 13.08
C PRO A 269 6.41 -1.80 11.70
N ASN A 270 5.88 -0.58 11.68
CA ASN A 270 5.63 0.17 10.45
C ASN A 270 6.57 1.36 10.34
N ARG A 271 6.21 2.56 10.82
CA ARG A 271 7.01 3.78 10.67
C ARG A 271 7.21 4.47 12.02
N LYS A 272 8.34 5.15 12.16
CA LYS A 272 8.54 6.10 13.25
C LYS A 272 7.79 7.39 12.91
N ILE A 273 6.73 7.69 13.66
CA ILE A 273 5.91 8.90 13.53
C ILE A 273 6.09 9.72 14.80
N GLY A 274 6.66 10.93 14.67
CA GLY A 274 7.16 11.66 15.83
C GLY A 274 8.20 10.82 16.58
N GLU A 275 7.97 10.58 17.87
CA GLU A 275 8.82 9.69 18.68
C GLU A 275 8.31 8.25 18.78
N THR A 276 7.15 7.94 18.20
CA THR A 276 6.50 6.64 18.33
C THR A 276 6.82 5.74 17.13
N LEU A 277 7.31 4.53 17.39
CA LEU A 277 7.33 3.47 16.38
C LEU A 277 5.94 2.83 16.32
N VAL A 278 5.16 3.23 15.32
CA VAL A 278 3.81 2.69 15.12
C VAL A 278 3.91 1.29 14.52
N HIS A 279 3.07 0.36 15.00
CA HIS A 279 2.90 -0.97 14.42
C HIS A 279 1.58 -1.07 13.67
N GLY A 280 1.54 -1.90 12.62
CA GLY A 280 0.35 -2.09 11.79
C GLY A 280 0.06 -0.89 10.89
N THR A 281 -1.07 -0.94 10.18
CA THR A 281 -1.50 0.16 9.31
C THR A 281 -1.89 1.38 10.14
N CYS A 282 -1.38 2.54 9.74
CA CYS A 282 -1.78 3.83 10.28
C CYS A 282 -2.11 4.79 9.13
N TYR A 283 -2.72 5.93 9.43
CA TYR A 283 -3.01 6.94 8.42
C TYR A 283 -2.84 8.36 8.95
N ILE A 284 -2.69 9.31 8.04
CA ILE A 284 -2.58 10.73 8.36
C ILE A 284 -3.79 11.45 7.78
N SER A 285 -4.44 12.28 8.60
CA SER A 285 -5.49 13.22 8.19
C SER A 285 -5.05 14.65 8.48
N GLY A 286 -5.75 15.62 7.87
CA GLY A 286 -5.70 16.99 8.37
C GLY A 286 -6.40 17.05 9.73
N ASP A 287 -6.08 18.07 10.51
CA ASP A 287 -6.71 18.35 11.80
C ASP A 287 -7.11 19.83 11.82
N SER A 288 -8.37 20.12 12.11
CA SER A 288 -8.84 21.50 12.14
C SER A 288 -9.98 21.70 13.13
N VAL A 289 -10.16 22.94 13.57
CA VAL A 289 -11.20 23.30 14.52
C VAL A 289 -12.55 23.37 13.81
N ASN A 290 -13.50 22.56 14.25
CA ASN A 290 -14.85 22.53 13.72
C ASN A 290 -15.66 23.77 14.20
N LYS A 291 -16.91 23.89 13.72
CA LYS A 291 -17.80 25.02 14.05
C LYS A 291 -18.16 25.15 15.54
N TYR A 292 -17.86 24.13 16.36
CA TYR A 292 -18.09 24.10 17.80
C TYR A 292 -16.83 24.45 18.61
N GLY A 293 -15.69 24.70 17.95
CA GLY A 293 -14.43 24.99 18.64
C GLY A 293 -13.65 23.74 19.05
N GLU A 294 -14.06 22.55 18.59
CA GLU A 294 -13.39 21.28 18.88
C GLU A 294 -12.51 20.86 17.69
N TYR A 295 -11.37 20.22 17.97
CA TYR A 295 -10.54 19.64 16.93
C TYR A 295 -11.23 18.42 16.30
N ASP A 296 -11.21 18.36 14.98
CA ASP A 296 -11.83 17.30 14.20
C ASP A 296 -10.99 16.98 12.96
N SER A 297 -11.05 15.71 12.55
CA SER A 297 -10.35 15.25 11.37
C SER A 297 -10.89 15.93 10.12
N CYS A 298 -10.00 16.30 9.21
CA CYS A 298 -10.37 16.89 7.94
C CYS A 298 -9.49 16.38 6.79
N SER A 299 -9.86 16.75 5.56
CA SER A 299 -9.07 16.39 4.38
C SER A 299 -7.69 17.01 4.44
N LEU A 300 -6.68 16.23 4.08
CA LEU A 300 -5.37 16.77 3.75
C LEU A 300 -5.44 17.63 2.49
N THR A 301 -4.62 18.68 2.47
CA THR A 301 -4.32 19.43 1.24
C THR A 301 -3.38 18.62 0.33
N ASP A 302 -3.34 18.95 -0.95
CA ASP A 302 -2.44 18.28 -1.90
C ASP A 302 -0.96 18.51 -1.52
N GLU A 303 -0.62 19.67 -0.94
CA GLU A 303 0.73 19.94 -0.41
C GLU A 303 1.08 19.05 0.79
N GLN A 304 0.14 18.89 1.74
CA GLN A 304 0.34 17.98 2.87
C GLN A 304 0.50 16.53 2.41
N ILE A 305 -0.31 16.09 1.43
CA ILE A 305 -0.22 14.75 0.83
C ILE A 305 1.19 14.47 0.30
N GLU A 306 1.74 15.35 -0.54
CA GLU A 306 3.07 15.13 -1.11
C GLU A 306 4.16 15.20 -0.03
N ARG A 307 4.08 16.17 0.89
CA ARG A 307 5.00 16.29 2.03
C ARG A 307 5.04 15.00 2.86
N TYR A 308 3.89 14.42 3.20
CA TYR A 308 3.84 13.25 4.07
C TYR A 308 4.21 11.95 3.35
N LYS A 309 4.01 11.85 2.02
CA LYS A 309 4.58 10.75 1.21
C LYS A 309 6.11 10.76 1.26
N GLU A 310 6.73 11.93 1.18
CA GLU A 310 8.18 12.09 1.23
C GLU A 310 8.74 11.86 2.64
N MET A 311 8.02 12.32 3.67
CA MET A 311 8.44 12.17 5.07
C MET A 311 8.40 10.71 5.54
N PHE A 312 7.49 9.89 5.00
CA PHE A 312 7.23 8.53 5.44
C PHE A 312 7.34 7.49 4.31
N PRO A 313 8.45 7.46 3.54
CA PRO A 313 8.49 6.80 2.24
C PRO A 313 8.33 5.27 2.31
N GLN A 314 8.76 4.63 3.40
CA GLN A 314 8.70 3.18 3.56
C GLN A 314 8.65 2.78 5.04
N SER A 315 8.11 1.60 5.34
CA SER A 315 8.17 1.02 6.68
C SER A 315 9.59 0.60 7.06
N VAL A 316 9.85 0.52 8.36
CA VAL A 316 11.05 -0.10 8.90
C VAL A 316 11.11 -1.57 8.48
N ILE A 317 12.32 -2.09 8.35
CA ILE A 317 12.55 -3.51 8.09
C ILE A 317 12.87 -4.17 9.41
N CYS A 318 12.00 -5.07 9.83
CA CYS A 318 12.30 -5.97 10.94
C CYS A 318 13.09 -7.13 10.40
N LEU A 319 14.34 -7.24 10.85
CA LEU A 319 15.08 -8.47 10.73
C LEU A 319 14.59 -9.38 11.84
N ASP A 320 13.89 -10.46 11.46
CA ASP A 320 13.45 -11.46 12.42
C ASP A 320 14.68 -11.97 13.21
N ARG A 321 14.62 -11.88 14.55
CA ARG A 321 15.57 -12.58 15.44
C ARG A 321 15.21 -14.07 15.57
N THR A 322 14.60 -14.67 14.55
CA THR A 322 14.11 -16.04 14.58
C THR A 322 15.21 -17.04 14.24
N GLU A 323 16.28 -17.05 15.03
CA GLU A 323 17.07 -18.27 15.30
C GLU A 323 17.60 -18.32 16.75
N ASP A 324 17.37 -17.31 17.61
CA ASP A 324 17.98 -17.25 18.96
C ASP A 324 17.01 -17.54 20.14
N MET A 325 15.75 -17.89 19.88
CA MET A 325 14.74 -18.13 20.94
C MET A 325 14.14 -19.54 20.96
N ALA A 326 14.74 -20.48 20.24
CA ALA A 326 14.32 -21.88 20.22
C ALA A 326 15.34 -22.81 20.89
N GLU A 327 15.90 -22.41 22.03
CA GLU A 327 16.61 -23.31 22.97
C GLU A 327 16.85 -22.53 24.27
N ASN A 328 16.43 -23.10 25.42
CA ASN A 328 16.28 -22.49 26.77
C ASN A 328 14.95 -21.74 26.90
N GLU A 329 13.91 -22.26 27.55
CA GLU A 329 13.89 -22.70 28.95
C GLU A 329 12.94 -23.89 29.13
N SER A 330 13.50 -25.09 29.19
CA SER A 330 12.89 -26.26 29.83
C SER A 330 13.75 -26.59 31.04
N GLU A 331 13.63 -25.80 32.10
CA GLU A 331 14.07 -26.19 33.46
C GLU A 331 13.55 -25.14 34.46
N CYS A 332 12.29 -25.27 34.87
CA CYS A 332 11.88 -24.76 36.18
C CYS A 332 11.63 -25.97 37.07
N LEU A 333 12.69 -26.35 37.78
CA LEU A 333 12.70 -27.38 38.81
C LEU A 333 11.69 -27.02 39.89
N THR A 334 10.72 -27.90 40.10
CA THR A 334 9.98 -28.02 41.34
C THR A 334 10.96 -28.25 42.49
N GLN A 335 11.01 -27.35 43.47
CA GLN A 335 11.34 -27.67 44.86
C GLN A 335 11.10 -26.45 45.75
N ASN A 336 10.10 -26.56 46.63
CA ASN A 336 10.14 -26.06 48.01
C ASN A 336 8.98 -26.74 48.76
N MET A 337 9.27 -27.95 49.26
CA MET A 337 8.69 -28.43 50.51
C MET A 337 9.66 -28.00 51.61
N ASP A 338 9.26 -27.00 52.38
CA ASP A 338 9.26 -26.99 53.86
C ASP A 338 8.84 -25.60 54.37
#